data_AF-A0A4S2R756-F1
#
_entry.id   AF-A0A4S2R756-F1
#
_cell.length_a   1.000
_cell.length_b   1.000
_cell.length_c   1.000
_cell.angle_alpha   90.00
_cell.angle_beta   90.00
_cell.angle_gamma   90.00
#
_symmetry.space_group_name_H-M   'P 1'
#
loop_
_entity.id
_entity.type
_entity.pdbx_description
1 polymer ?
#
loop_
_entity_poly.entity_id
_entity_poly.type
_entity_poly.pdbx_seq_one_letter_code
_entity_poly.pdbx_strand_id
1 'polypeptide(L)'
;MPAADRRRPRPNRLRSRRRARSAAPGRAPAPGGVPAGVTTGVHDPLVRAIVIEGPGAHRLVTGSAAAPGPGEVRVAEHAAGCCAEELALYDGTKPRELCRYPVTPGHEWSGVVDAEGEGAPPRRPPDGSPPHC
;
A
#
# COMPACT_ATOMS: atom_id res chain seq x y z
N MET A 1 9.14 33.63 -31.45
CA MET A 1 9.44 33.61 -30.00
C MET A 1 10.28 32.36 -29.71
N PRO A 2 11.61 32.44 -29.46
CA PRO A 2 12.38 31.23 -29.18
C PRO A 2 12.30 30.85 -27.69
N ALA A 3 12.17 29.54 -27.45
CA ALA A 3 12.19 28.89 -26.15
C ALA A 3 13.58 28.97 -25.48
N ALA A 4 13.62 28.91 -24.14
CA ALA A 4 14.87 28.76 -23.39
C ALA A 4 14.71 27.74 -22.26
N ASP A 5 15.13 26.51 -22.56
CA ASP A 5 15.69 25.52 -21.65
C ASP A 5 16.86 26.12 -20.86
N ARG A 6 16.90 25.91 -19.55
CA ARG A 6 18.08 26.18 -18.71
C ARG A 6 18.26 25.11 -17.62
N ARG A 7 18.61 23.90 -18.03
CA ARG A 7 19.51 23.07 -17.22
C ARG A 7 20.95 23.60 -17.32
N ARG A 8 21.57 23.96 -16.18
CA ARG A 8 23.04 24.00 -16.05
C ARG A 8 23.52 23.49 -14.68
N PRO A 9 24.73 22.89 -14.60
CA PRO A 9 25.17 22.07 -13.46
C PRO A 9 26.20 22.76 -12.53
N ARG A 10 26.22 22.25 -11.28
CA ARG A 10 27.24 22.13 -10.20
C ARG A 10 28.47 23.06 -10.13
N PRO A 11 28.97 23.32 -8.91
CA PRO A 11 30.30 22.78 -8.60
C PRO A 11 30.46 22.12 -7.22
N ASN A 12 31.35 21.14 -7.23
CA ASN A 12 31.90 20.32 -6.14
C ASN A 12 32.80 21.14 -5.19
N ARG A 13 32.72 20.89 -3.88
CA ARG A 13 33.82 21.21 -2.94
C ARG A 13 34.05 20.06 -1.96
N LEU A 14 34.88 19.13 -2.41
CA LEU A 14 35.70 18.27 -1.58
C LEU A 14 36.62 19.14 -0.69
N ARG A 15 36.49 19.09 0.64
CA ARG A 15 37.56 19.48 1.57
C ARG A 15 37.71 18.48 2.72
N SER A 16 38.73 17.65 2.54
CA SER A 16 39.68 17.09 3.51
C SER A 16 39.40 17.16 5.03
N ARG A 17 39.27 15.95 5.60
CA ARG A 17 40.00 15.36 6.75
C ARG A 17 39.96 16.03 8.13
N ARG A 18 39.37 15.31 9.09
CA ARG A 18 40.04 14.85 10.33
C ARG A 18 39.45 13.49 10.75
N ARG A 19 40.26 12.43 10.81
CA ARG A 19 39.87 11.15 11.41
C ARG A 19 39.87 11.33 12.92
N ALA A 20 38.69 11.29 13.54
CA ALA A 20 38.58 10.99 14.96
C ALA A 20 38.62 9.46 15.12
N ARG A 21 39.55 8.95 15.92
CA ARG A 21 39.47 7.57 16.45
C ARG A 21 38.50 7.65 17.62
N SER A 22 37.42 6.88 17.61
CA SER A 22 36.62 6.61 18.80
C SER A 22 36.16 5.16 18.84
N ALA A 23 36.12 4.63 20.06
CA ALA A 23 36.16 3.24 20.48
C ALA A 23 35.16 2.28 19.81
N ALA A 24 35.53 0.99 19.77
CA ALA A 24 34.63 -0.09 19.42
C ALA A 24 33.41 -0.13 20.36
N PRO A 25 32.19 -0.34 19.86
CA PRO A 25 31.04 -0.52 20.71
C PRO A 25 31.19 -1.83 21.50
N GLY A 26 31.04 -1.74 22.82
CA GLY A 26 30.98 -2.91 23.70
C GLY A 26 29.89 -3.86 23.26
N ARG A 27 30.16 -5.16 23.38
CA ARG A 27 29.25 -6.25 23.04
C ARG A 27 27.94 -6.08 23.82
N ALA A 28 26.82 -5.97 23.12
CA ALA A 28 25.50 -5.96 23.73
C ALA A 28 25.27 -7.27 24.53
N PRO A 29 24.57 -7.22 25.67
CA PRO A 29 24.17 -8.44 26.37
C PRO A 29 23.25 -9.27 25.46
N ALA A 30 23.36 -10.60 25.56
CA ALA A 30 22.49 -11.51 24.83
C ALA A 30 21.02 -11.22 25.16
N PRO A 31 20.09 -11.28 24.20
CA PRO A 31 18.68 -11.10 24.50
C PRO A 31 18.24 -12.21 25.45
N GLY A 32 17.69 -11.79 26.60
CA GLY A 32 17.00 -12.69 27.51
C GLY A 32 15.87 -13.38 26.75
N GLY A 33 15.79 -14.70 26.90
CA GLY A 33 14.77 -15.52 26.23
C GLY A 33 13.37 -15.01 26.57
N VAL A 34 12.56 -14.84 25.53
CA VAL A 34 11.13 -14.58 25.66
C VAL A 34 10.51 -15.79 26.37
N PRO A 35 9.72 -15.63 27.45
CA PRO A 35 9.02 -16.77 28.04
C PRO A 35 8.05 -17.35 27.00
N ALA A 36 8.06 -18.68 26.87
CA ALA A 36 7.11 -19.41 26.05
C ALA A 36 5.70 -19.14 26.59
N GLY A 37 4.93 -18.31 25.86
CA GLY A 37 3.59 -17.91 26.29
C GLY A 37 3.12 -16.54 25.82
N VAL A 38 3.97 -15.68 25.24
CA VAL A 38 3.47 -14.50 24.52
C VAL A 38 2.94 -14.96 23.16
N THR A 39 1.64 -15.16 23.06
CA THR A 39 0.98 -15.00 21.76
C THR A 39 1.18 -13.54 21.40
N THR A 40 2.13 -13.25 20.51
CA THR A 40 2.15 -11.96 19.81
C THR A 40 0.75 -11.78 19.26
N GLY A 41 0.02 -10.81 19.80
CA GLY A 41 -1.31 -10.47 19.32
C GLY A 41 -1.23 -10.34 17.81
N VAL A 42 -2.17 -10.98 17.12
CA VAL A 42 -2.31 -10.87 15.67
C VAL A 42 -2.75 -9.42 15.44
N HIS A 43 -1.80 -8.51 15.32
CA HIS A 43 -2.11 -7.14 14.94
C HIS A 43 -2.44 -7.20 13.45
N ASP A 44 -3.65 -6.74 13.10
CA ASP A 44 -4.04 -6.61 11.70
C ASP A 44 -2.96 -5.84 10.94
N PRO A 45 -2.52 -6.33 9.76
CA PRO A 45 -1.46 -5.68 9.02
C PRO A 45 -1.86 -4.24 8.68
N LEU A 46 -0.93 -3.31 8.84
CA LEU A 46 -1.17 -1.92 8.43
C LEU A 46 -1.22 -1.82 6.91
N VAL A 47 -2.29 -1.21 6.41
CA VAL A 47 -2.52 -0.94 4.98
C VAL A 47 -2.62 0.56 4.74
N ARG A 48 -2.40 0.95 3.49
CA ARG A 48 -2.59 2.33 3.04
C ARG A 48 -3.58 2.36 1.90
N ALA A 49 -4.45 3.37 1.88
CA ALA A 49 -5.43 3.58 0.84
C ALA A 49 -5.51 5.06 0.45
N ILE A 50 -5.69 5.32 -0.85
CA ILE A 50 -6.11 6.65 -1.31
C ILE A 50 -7.61 6.76 -1.10
N VAL A 51 -8.05 7.82 -0.45
CA VAL A 51 -9.46 8.18 -0.33
C VAL A 51 -9.69 9.48 -1.07
N ILE A 52 -10.60 9.46 -2.04
CA ILE A 52 -11.08 10.66 -2.73
C ILE A 52 -12.23 11.21 -1.90
N GLU A 53 -12.03 12.40 -1.32
CA GLU A 53 -13.01 13.11 -0.47
C GLU A 53 -14.00 13.93 -1.31
N GLY A 54 -13.63 14.25 -2.54
CA GLY A 54 -14.43 14.98 -3.52
C GLY A 54 -13.58 15.31 -4.76
N PRO A 55 -14.15 16.04 -5.74
CA PRO A 55 -13.43 16.41 -6.96
C PRO A 55 -12.09 17.12 -6.64
N GLY A 56 -11.00 16.62 -7.19
CA GLY A 56 -9.64 17.14 -7.00
C GLY A 56 -9.07 16.98 -5.58
N ALA A 57 -9.78 16.33 -4.67
CA ALA A 57 -9.42 16.23 -3.25
C ALA A 57 -9.23 14.77 -2.82
N HIS A 58 -8.01 14.42 -2.41
CA HIS A 58 -7.69 13.09 -1.91
C HIS A 58 -6.76 13.13 -0.70
N ARG A 59 -6.76 12.04 0.07
CA ARG A 59 -5.79 11.79 1.14
C ARG A 59 -5.26 10.37 1.08
N LEU A 60 -4.04 10.17 1.56
CA LEU A 60 -3.50 8.86 1.86
C LEU A 60 -3.83 8.52 3.33
N VAL A 61 -4.59 7.46 3.54
CA VAL A 61 -4.98 6.96 4.86
C VAL A 61 -4.13 5.75 5.20
N THR A 62 -3.74 5.60 6.46
CA THR A 62 -3.15 4.38 7.00
C THR A 62 -4.08 3.81 8.05
N GLY A 63 -4.33 2.50 8.02
CA GLY A 63 -5.20 1.81 8.97
C GLY A 63 -4.88 0.33 9.05
N SER A 64 -5.59 -0.39 9.91
CA SER A 64 -5.54 -1.86 9.93
C SER A 64 -6.31 -2.44 8.74
N ALA A 65 -5.78 -3.49 8.14
CA ALA A 65 -6.53 -4.30 7.19
C ALA A 65 -7.76 -4.89 7.88
N ALA A 66 -8.94 -4.75 7.26
CA ALA A 66 -10.13 -5.42 7.76
C ALA A 66 -9.94 -6.95 7.70
N ALA A 67 -10.49 -7.67 8.66
CA ALA A 67 -10.67 -9.12 8.51
C ALA A 67 -11.79 -9.38 7.47
N PRO A 68 -11.64 -10.37 6.58
CA PRO A 68 -12.70 -10.72 5.64
C PRO A 68 -13.91 -11.31 6.39
N GLY A 69 -15.12 -10.91 6.00
CA GLY A 69 -16.36 -11.49 6.47
C GLY A 69 -16.67 -12.86 5.84
N PRO A 70 -17.76 -13.55 6.24
CA PRO A 70 -18.16 -14.81 5.64
C PRO A 70 -18.35 -14.71 4.11
N GLY A 71 -17.78 -15.66 3.37
CA GLY A 71 -17.79 -15.66 1.91
C GLY A 71 -16.85 -14.64 1.25
N GLU A 72 -16.14 -13.82 2.02
CA GLU A 72 -15.20 -12.82 1.52
C GLU A 72 -13.76 -13.33 1.55
N VAL A 73 -12.92 -12.70 0.73
CA VAL A 73 -11.47 -12.87 0.75
C VAL A 73 -10.82 -11.52 0.91
N ARG A 74 -9.68 -11.48 1.61
CA ARG A 74 -8.81 -10.32 1.62
C ARG A 74 -7.67 -10.54 0.64
N VAL A 75 -7.39 -9.51 -0.15
CA VAL A 75 -6.31 -9.50 -1.14
C VAL A 75 -5.24 -8.54 -0.69
N ALA A 76 -4.01 -9.03 -0.58
CA ALA A 76 -2.82 -8.19 -0.57
C ALA A 76 -2.53 -7.72 -2.00
N GLU A 77 -2.97 -6.50 -2.31
CA GLU A 77 -2.76 -5.86 -3.61
C GLU A 77 -1.26 -5.64 -3.88
N HIS A 78 -0.80 -6.04 -5.07
CA HIS A 78 0.57 -5.83 -5.53
C HIS A 78 0.65 -4.74 -6.62
N ALA A 79 -0.41 -4.59 -7.40
CA ALA A 79 -0.53 -3.54 -8.41
C ALA A 79 -2.00 -3.15 -8.59
N ALA A 80 -2.23 -1.86 -8.79
CA ALA A 80 -3.52 -1.30 -9.19
C ALA A 80 -3.31 -0.37 -10.39
N GLY A 81 -4.18 -0.49 -11.39
CA GLY A 81 -4.31 0.41 -12.53
C GLY A 81 -5.10 1.66 -12.15
N CYS A 82 -5.04 2.67 -13.02
CA CYS A 82 -5.91 3.84 -12.94
C CYS A 82 -6.66 3.94 -14.26
N CYS A 83 -7.97 3.81 -14.22
CA CYS A 83 -8.80 3.81 -15.43
C CYS A 83 -9.37 5.20 -15.74
N ALA A 84 -9.94 5.35 -16.93
CA ALA A 84 -10.58 6.61 -17.34
C ALA A 84 -11.77 6.99 -16.44
N GLU A 85 -12.49 6.01 -15.90
CA GLU A 85 -13.64 6.25 -15.04
C GLU A 85 -13.23 6.80 -13.66
N GLU A 86 -12.11 6.32 -13.12
CA GLU A 86 -11.52 6.85 -11.88
C GLU A 86 -10.98 8.27 -12.05
N LEU A 87 -10.45 8.59 -13.23
CA LEU A 87 -10.10 9.97 -13.57
C LEU A 87 -11.34 10.85 -13.63
N ALA A 88 -12.43 10.38 -14.26
CA ALA A 88 -13.70 11.12 -14.28
C ALA A 88 -14.31 11.31 -12.89
N LEU A 89 -14.16 10.31 -12.00
CA LEU A 89 -14.49 10.43 -10.58
C LEU A 89 -13.63 11.50 -9.92
N TYR A 90 -12.30 11.44 -10.05
CA TYR A 90 -11.39 12.41 -9.45
C TYR A 90 -11.63 13.84 -9.95
N ASP A 91 -11.88 14.02 -11.24
CA ASP A 91 -12.13 15.34 -11.84
C ASP A 91 -13.55 15.86 -11.55
N GLY A 92 -14.43 15.04 -10.96
CA GLY A 92 -15.82 15.40 -10.67
C GLY A 92 -16.72 15.47 -11.91
N THR A 93 -16.32 14.82 -13.02
CA THR A 93 -17.09 14.77 -14.27
C THR A 93 -17.98 13.54 -14.38
N LYS A 94 -17.79 12.55 -13.49
CA LYS A 94 -18.67 11.37 -13.38
C LYS A 94 -20.08 11.78 -12.90
N PRO A 95 -21.17 11.29 -13.53
CA PRO A 95 -22.54 11.62 -13.11
C PRO A 95 -22.78 11.34 -11.64
N ARG A 96 -23.45 12.28 -10.94
CA ARG A 96 -23.67 12.23 -9.48
C ARG A 96 -24.47 10.99 -9.06
N GLU A 97 -25.30 10.46 -9.93
CA GLU A 97 -26.09 9.25 -9.69
C GLU A 97 -25.20 8.00 -9.63
N LEU A 98 -23.98 8.07 -10.19
CA LEU A 98 -23.02 6.98 -10.33
C LEU A 98 -21.81 7.13 -9.40
N CYS A 99 -21.71 8.19 -8.60
CA CYS A 99 -20.58 8.40 -7.68
C CYS A 99 -21.03 8.88 -6.29
N ARG A 100 -20.31 8.43 -5.27
CA ARG A 100 -20.45 8.91 -3.89
C ARG A 100 -19.06 9.13 -3.33
N TYR A 101 -18.91 10.21 -2.57
CA TYR A 101 -17.71 10.50 -1.79
C TYR A 101 -18.04 10.41 -0.29
N PRO A 102 -17.06 10.10 0.58
CA PRO A 102 -15.69 9.70 0.24
C PRO A 102 -15.65 8.29 -0.36
N VAL A 103 -14.63 8.00 -1.17
CA VAL A 103 -14.47 6.68 -1.82
C VAL A 103 -13.01 6.30 -1.98
N THR A 104 -12.70 5.02 -1.75
CA THR A 104 -11.44 4.41 -2.18
C THR A 104 -11.65 3.89 -3.61
N PRO A 105 -10.98 4.48 -4.64
CA PRO A 105 -11.10 4.01 -6.01
C PRO A 105 -10.36 2.67 -6.19
N GLY A 106 -10.64 1.99 -7.30
CA GLY A 106 -10.02 0.72 -7.65
C GLY A 106 -11.04 -0.26 -8.25
N HIS A 107 -10.89 -0.57 -9.53
CA HIS A 107 -11.48 -1.78 -10.12
C HIS A 107 -10.52 -2.54 -11.06
N GLU A 108 -9.28 -2.07 -11.18
CA GLU A 108 -8.23 -2.71 -11.95
C GLU A 108 -7.08 -3.04 -11.00
N TRP A 109 -7.03 -4.24 -10.43
CA TRP A 109 -5.96 -4.61 -9.50
C TRP A 109 -5.53 -6.06 -9.66
N SER A 110 -4.35 -6.37 -9.14
CA SER A 110 -3.83 -7.72 -9.01
C SER A 110 -3.08 -7.89 -7.70
N GLY A 111 -3.17 -9.09 -7.13
CA GLY A 111 -2.59 -9.38 -5.83
C GLY A 111 -2.72 -10.86 -5.48
N VAL A 112 -2.46 -11.17 -4.22
CA VAL A 112 -2.63 -12.51 -3.68
C VAL A 112 -3.66 -12.47 -2.56
N VAL A 113 -4.55 -13.46 -2.51
CA VAL A 113 -5.42 -13.62 -1.34
C VAL A 113 -4.51 -13.92 -0.14
N ASP A 114 -4.64 -13.16 0.95
CA ASP A 114 -3.81 -13.28 2.16
C ASP A 114 -4.62 -13.70 3.40
N ALA A 115 -5.94 -13.59 3.35
CA ALA A 115 -6.87 -14.13 4.33
C ALA A 115 -8.21 -14.50 3.68
N GLU A 116 -8.90 -15.48 4.25
CA GLU A 116 -10.18 -16.01 3.76
C GLU A 116 -11.17 -16.03 4.92
N GLY A 117 -12.38 -15.53 4.69
CA GLY A 117 -13.48 -15.64 5.64
C GLY A 117 -14.13 -17.03 5.62
N GLU A 118 -14.98 -17.31 6.60
CA GLU A 118 -15.69 -18.59 6.66
C GLU A 118 -16.51 -18.82 5.38
N GLY A 119 -16.35 -19.99 4.75
CA GLY A 119 -17.08 -20.35 3.54
C GLY A 119 -16.61 -19.62 2.27
N ALA A 120 -15.44 -18.95 2.29
CA ALA A 120 -14.85 -18.39 1.08
C ALA A 120 -14.66 -19.47 -0.01
N PRO A 121 -14.94 -19.14 -1.29
CA PRO A 121 -14.78 -20.09 -2.37
C PRO A 121 -13.31 -20.49 -2.54
N PRO A 122 -13.03 -21.74 -2.93
CA PRO A 122 -11.65 -22.18 -3.11
C PRO A 122 -10.98 -21.38 -4.24
N ARG A 123 -9.73 -20.93 -4.02
CA ARG A 123 -8.92 -20.17 -5.01
C ARG A 123 -8.86 -20.83 -6.38
N ARG A 124 -8.99 -22.15 -6.41
CA ARG A 124 -9.12 -22.94 -7.62
C ARG A 124 -10.30 -23.91 -7.45
N PRO A 125 -11.26 -23.91 -8.40
CA PRO A 125 -12.27 -24.94 -8.49
C PRO A 125 -11.67 -26.37 -8.38
N PRO A 126 -12.35 -27.32 -7.71
CA PRO A 126 -11.86 -28.69 -7.53
C PRO A 126 -11.61 -29.44 -8.85
N ASP A 127 -12.32 -29.05 -9.91
CA ASP A 127 -12.20 -29.59 -11.26
C ASP A 127 -10.99 -29.03 -12.04
N GLY A 128 -10.22 -28.12 -11.43
CA GLY A 128 -9.03 -27.52 -12.00
C GLY A 128 -9.29 -26.41 -13.02
N SER A 129 -10.55 -26.05 -13.27
CA SER A 129 -10.97 -24.93 -14.11
C SER A 129 -10.33 -23.61 -13.64
N PRO A 130 -9.99 -22.68 -14.53
CA PRO A 130 -9.51 -21.37 -14.11
C PRO A 130 -10.62 -20.66 -13.30
N PRO A 131 -10.28 -19.95 -12.21
CA PRO A 131 -11.25 -19.11 -11.53
C PRO A 131 -11.78 -18.05 -12.51
N HIS A 132 -13.09 -17.84 -12.52
CA HIS A 132 -13.70 -16.73 -13.25
C HIS A 132 -13.39 -15.44 -12.49
N CYS A 133 -12.56 -14.58 -13.08
CA CYS A 133 -12.47 -13.18 -12.71
C CYS A 133 -13.64 -12.38 -13.29
#